data_AF-A0A838UCU3-F1
#
_entry.id   AF-A0A838UCU3-F1
#
_cell.length_a   1.000
_cell.length_b   1.000
_cell.length_c   1.000
_cell.angle_alpha   90.00
_cell.angle_beta   90.00
_cell.angle_gamma   90.00
#
_symmetry.space_group_name_H-M   'P 1'
#
loop_
_entity.id
_entity.type
_entity.pdbx_description
1 polymer ?
#
loop_
_entity_poly.entity_id
_entity_poly.type
_entity_poly.pdbx_seq_one_letter_code
_entity_poly.pdbx_strand_id
1 'polypeptide(L)'
;MKKADASTLVAGDSVVVQLARGDVSIAAAGTVTMRDGDKIYAFGHPYFGLGSTDLPMNESHVVTVVPNANNSFKLAVADSLVGSMKQDRATGIYGKLGESPRMIPVKVRLSTSRGRREEIKFETAIDEFLTPLIVNVGLQSAIQAQERGIGEMAIEISGEIAIKGEQSVRINRRVSGASAAALASSAAAIPLATLLRANFDELSISGISLDLAITESNKTAVIERIVLDQTQIRAGETVEALIYSRTQAGRVMEQAVSLTIPKDTPAGTIALMIGDGTEIQKIAAVQQFTPRSVTELVALINSVRRADRLFAVLSRNSNGAIVGVSEMPNLPPSVLATMNSVRSVGSAKAMSQQIITETALAANDHIVTGSQTIAIEVVR
;
A
#
# COMPACT_ATOMS: atom_id res chain seq x y z
N MET A 1 -28.00 -4.66 -14.28
CA MET A 1 -28.89 -4.80 -13.11
C MET A 1 -30.26 -5.24 -13.61
N LYS A 2 -30.88 -6.25 -12.97
CA LYS A 2 -32.24 -6.70 -13.30
C LYS A 2 -33.23 -5.65 -12.78
N LYS A 3 -34.27 -5.34 -13.58
CA LYS A 3 -35.35 -4.46 -13.14
C LYS A 3 -36.20 -5.19 -12.10
N ALA A 4 -36.40 -4.59 -10.93
CA ALA A 4 -37.23 -5.17 -9.89
C ALA A 4 -38.73 -5.12 -10.26
N ASP A 5 -39.45 -6.14 -9.83
CA ASP A 5 -40.90 -6.31 -9.99
C ASP A 5 -41.58 -6.61 -8.64
N ALA A 6 -42.87 -6.98 -8.64
CA ALA A 6 -43.63 -7.25 -7.43
C ALA A 6 -43.17 -8.51 -6.67
N SER A 7 -42.47 -9.44 -7.33
CA SER A 7 -41.93 -10.67 -6.72
C SER A 7 -40.50 -10.55 -6.24
N THR A 8 -39.78 -9.49 -6.62
CA THR A 8 -38.37 -9.32 -6.26
C THR A 8 -38.20 -9.10 -4.74
N LEU A 9 -37.45 -9.97 -4.05
CA LEU A 9 -37.08 -9.82 -2.64
C LEU A 9 -38.29 -9.53 -1.72
N VAL A 10 -39.31 -10.39 -1.75
CA VAL A 10 -40.44 -10.33 -0.81
C VAL A 10 -40.06 -10.96 0.54
N ALA A 11 -40.88 -10.75 1.57
CA ALA A 11 -40.61 -11.28 2.91
C ALA A 11 -40.44 -12.81 2.88
N GLY A 12 -39.37 -13.30 3.50
CA GLY A 12 -38.98 -14.72 3.51
C GLY A 12 -38.02 -15.13 2.38
N ASP A 13 -37.83 -14.30 1.36
CA ASP A 13 -36.90 -14.59 0.27
C ASP A 13 -35.45 -14.62 0.74
N SER A 14 -34.62 -15.40 0.05
CA SER A 14 -33.18 -15.39 0.21
C SER A 14 -32.60 -14.16 -0.49
N VAL A 15 -31.76 -13.41 0.22
CA VAL A 15 -31.04 -12.24 -0.30
C VAL A 15 -29.55 -12.42 -0.08
N VAL A 16 -28.74 -12.02 -1.06
CA VAL A 16 -27.27 -11.99 -0.92
C VAL A 16 -26.77 -10.56 -1.05
N VAL A 17 -25.89 -10.17 -0.13
CA VAL A 17 -25.15 -8.91 -0.17
C VAL A 17 -23.68 -9.21 -0.44
N GLN A 18 -23.10 -8.59 -1.48
CA GLN A 18 -21.72 -8.84 -1.88
C GLN A 18 -20.79 -7.74 -1.38
N LEU A 19 -19.65 -8.12 -0.83
CA LEU A 19 -18.50 -7.25 -0.58
C LEU A 19 -17.53 -7.20 -1.77
N ALA A 20 -17.41 -8.32 -2.48
CA ALA A 20 -16.64 -8.43 -3.71
C ALA A 20 -17.41 -9.27 -4.72
N ARG A 21 -17.29 -8.94 -6.01
CA ARG A 21 -17.93 -9.70 -7.09
C ARG A 21 -17.04 -9.77 -8.34
N GLY A 22 -17.16 -10.85 -9.10
CA GLY A 22 -16.30 -11.17 -10.24
C GLY A 22 -15.50 -12.45 -9.96
N ASP A 23 -14.26 -12.51 -10.40
CA ASP A 23 -13.37 -13.65 -10.18
C ASP A 23 -13.05 -13.87 -8.68
N VAL A 24 -13.11 -12.79 -7.89
CA VAL A 24 -13.15 -12.83 -6.42
C VAL A 24 -14.57 -12.49 -5.99
N SER A 25 -15.21 -13.43 -5.28
CA SER A 25 -16.57 -13.26 -4.74
C SER A 25 -16.55 -13.44 -3.22
N ILE A 26 -16.92 -12.39 -2.51
CA ILE A 26 -17.10 -12.39 -1.06
C ILE A 26 -18.49 -11.84 -0.81
N ALA A 27 -19.35 -12.64 -0.20
CA ALA A 27 -20.74 -12.27 0.00
C ALA A 27 -21.31 -12.95 1.25
N ALA A 28 -22.40 -12.39 1.76
CA ALA A 28 -23.22 -13.03 2.79
C ALA A 28 -24.65 -13.20 2.31
N ALA A 29 -25.22 -14.34 2.66
CA ALA A 29 -26.62 -14.65 2.44
C ALA A 29 -27.41 -14.43 3.72
N GLY A 30 -28.66 -14.00 3.56
CA GLY A 30 -29.62 -13.91 4.64
C GLY A 30 -31.05 -13.93 4.10
N THR A 31 -31.97 -13.49 4.93
CA THR A 31 -33.41 -13.52 4.62
C THR A 31 -33.96 -12.11 4.59
N VAL A 32 -34.85 -11.84 3.64
CA VAL A 32 -35.65 -10.61 3.63
C VAL A 32 -36.66 -10.69 4.76
N THR A 33 -36.57 -9.74 5.70
CA THR A 33 -37.52 -9.60 6.80
C THR A 33 -38.81 -8.95 6.32
N MET A 34 -38.70 -7.87 5.54
CA MET A 34 -39.84 -7.10 5.06
C MET A 34 -39.48 -6.32 3.80
N ARG A 35 -40.44 -6.20 2.90
CA ARG A 35 -40.41 -5.27 1.76
C ARG A 35 -41.49 -4.21 1.91
N ASP A 36 -41.12 -2.94 1.77
CA ASP A 36 -42.01 -1.78 1.72
C ASP A 36 -41.75 -1.01 0.42
N GLY A 37 -42.51 -1.33 -0.64
CA GLY A 37 -42.27 -0.75 -1.96
C GLY A 37 -40.90 -1.11 -2.54
N ASP A 38 -40.02 -0.13 -2.69
CA ASP A 38 -38.63 -0.28 -3.13
C ASP A 38 -37.65 -0.52 -1.96
N LYS A 39 -38.12 -0.41 -0.72
CA LYS A 39 -37.32 -0.57 0.50
C LYS A 39 -37.27 -2.03 0.93
N ILE A 40 -36.07 -2.52 1.19
CA ILE A 40 -35.82 -3.89 1.64
C ILE A 40 -35.16 -3.86 3.01
N TYR A 41 -35.74 -4.60 3.96
CA TYR A 41 -35.18 -4.86 5.28
C TYR A 41 -34.84 -6.34 5.38
N ALA A 42 -33.62 -6.67 5.79
CA ALA A 42 -33.13 -8.05 5.78
C ALA A 42 -32.18 -8.38 6.95
N PHE A 43 -31.82 -9.65 7.03
CA PHE A 43 -30.93 -10.30 8.00
C PHE A 43 -31.51 -10.40 9.42
N GLY A 44 -32.13 -9.34 9.94
CA GLY A 44 -32.57 -9.29 11.34
C GLY A 44 -31.41 -9.22 12.34
N HIS A 45 -30.20 -8.93 11.86
CA HIS A 45 -28.96 -8.74 12.62
C HIS A 45 -27.99 -7.90 11.76
N PRO A 46 -26.93 -7.30 12.34
CA PRO A 46 -25.97 -6.53 11.55
C PRO A 46 -25.20 -7.46 10.61
N TYR A 47 -24.73 -6.94 9.48
CA TYR A 47 -23.76 -7.65 8.67
C TYR A 47 -22.35 -7.51 9.28
N PHE A 48 -21.81 -6.29 9.28
CA PHE A 48 -20.59 -5.90 10.02
C PHE A 48 -20.80 -4.66 10.89
N GLY A 49 -22.00 -4.07 10.89
CA GLY A 49 -22.27 -2.78 11.55
C GLY A 49 -21.64 -1.60 10.82
N LEU A 50 -21.55 -1.66 9.49
CA LEU A 50 -20.75 -0.75 8.66
C LEU A 50 -21.17 0.72 8.66
N GLY A 51 -22.35 1.07 9.18
CA GLY A 51 -22.79 2.44 9.02
C GLY A 51 -23.75 2.65 7.86
N SER A 52 -23.60 3.82 7.26
CA SER A 52 -24.08 4.08 5.91
C SER A 52 -23.09 3.46 4.93
N THR A 53 -23.58 2.67 3.99
CA THR A 53 -22.73 1.94 3.03
C THR A 53 -23.47 1.81 1.70
N ASP A 54 -22.83 1.22 0.70
CA ASP A 54 -23.38 1.06 -0.64
C ASP A 54 -22.92 -0.27 -1.24
N LEU A 55 -23.61 -1.36 -0.89
CA LEU A 55 -23.22 -2.72 -1.29
C LEU A 55 -24.23 -3.33 -2.27
N PRO A 56 -23.80 -4.17 -3.23
CA PRO A 56 -24.67 -4.99 -4.06
C PRO A 56 -25.71 -5.77 -3.26
N MET A 57 -26.99 -5.61 -3.60
CA MET A 57 -28.08 -6.41 -3.09
C MET A 57 -28.68 -7.23 -4.23
N ASN A 58 -28.59 -8.54 -4.10
CA ASN A 58 -28.93 -9.50 -5.14
C ASN A 58 -30.07 -10.41 -4.67
N GLU A 59 -30.90 -10.82 -5.62
CA GLU A 59 -31.66 -12.08 -5.49
C GLU A 59 -30.67 -13.24 -5.33
N SER A 60 -31.13 -14.34 -4.74
CA SER A 60 -30.29 -15.51 -4.53
C SER A 60 -31.12 -16.77 -4.46
N HIS A 61 -30.47 -17.90 -4.72
CA HIS A 61 -31.00 -19.22 -4.42
C HIS A 61 -30.06 -19.99 -3.49
N VAL A 62 -30.65 -20.92 -2.73
CA VAL A 62 -29.92 -21.82 -1.84
C VAL A 62 -29.54 -23.06 -2.64
N VAL A 63 -28.24 -23.31 -2.75
CA VAL A 63 -27.69 -24.51 -3.40
C VAL A 63 -27.94 -25.74 -2.53
N THR A 64 -27.60 -25.64 -1.26
CA THR A 64 -27.81 -26.72 -0.29
C THR A 64 -27.79 -26.19 1.15
N VAL A 65 -28.22 -27.03 2.09
CA VAL A 65 -27.97 -26.84 3.53
C VAL A 65 -26.74 -27.66 3.90
N VAL A 66 -25.73 -27.02 4.46
CA VAL A 66 -24.53 -27.69 4.95
C VAL A 66 -24.76 -28.05 6.42
N PRO A 67 -24.93 -29.34 6.74
CA PRO A 67 -25.11 -29.78 8.12
C PRO A 67 -23.78 -29.64 8.86
N ASN A 68 -23.80 -28.96 10.00
CA ASN A 68 -22.65 -28.81 10.87
C ASN A 68 -23.12 -28.83 12.34
N ALA A 69 -22.46 -29.65 13.15
CA ALA A 69 -22.83 -29.89 14.55
C ALA A 69 -22.75 -28.62 15.42
N ASN A 70 -21.86 -27.68 15.07
CA ASN A 70 -21.71 -26.41 15.77
C ASN A 70 -22.66 -25.34 15.21
N ASN A 71 -22.78 -25.26 13.88
CA ASN A 71 -23.67 -24.28 13.23
C ASN A 71 -23.99 -24.67 11.78
N SER A 72 -25.19 -25.21 11.55
CA SER A 72 -25.67 -25.53 10.19
C SER A 72 -25.99 -24.24 9.42
N PHE A 73 -25.64 -24.18 8.13
CA PHE A 73 -25.84 -22.97 7.33
C PHE A 73 -26.35 -23.28 5.91
N LYS A 74 -26.96 -22.29 5.27
CA LYS A 74 -27.37 -22.36 3.87
C LYS A 74 -26.21 -21.91 2.99
N LEU A 75 -25.78 -22.77 2.07
CA LEU A 75 -24.86 -22.37 1.00
C LEU A 75 -25.70 -21.75 -0.12
N ALA A 76 -25.73 -20.43 -0.18
CA ALA A 76 -26.47 -19.69 -1.20
C ALA A 76 -25.52 -18.96 -2.14
N VAL A 77 -25.99 -18.72 -3.36
CA VAL A 77 -25.25 -18.00 -4.39
C VAL A 77 -26.04 -16.79 -4.86
N ALA A 78 -25.33 -15.71 -5.18
CA ALA A 78 -25.95 -14.51 -5.72
C ALA A 78 -26.41 -14.76 -7.16
N ASP A 79 -27.65 -14.36 -7.45
CA ASP A 79 -28.20 -14.34 -8.81
C ASP A 79 -28.15 -12.89 -9.33
N SER A 80 -29.30 -12.30 -9.62
CA SER A 80 -29.41 -10.99 -10.24
C SER A 80 -29.20 -9.87 -9.23
N LEU A 81 -28.32 -8.92 -9.57
CA LEU A 81 -28.29 -7.62 -8.90
C LEU A 81 -29.63 -6.91 -9.14
N VAL A 82 -30.31 -6.54 -8.06
CA VAL A 82 -31.63 -5.87 -8.09
C VAL A 82 -31.66 -4.56 -7.34
N GLY A 83 -30.62 -4.25 -6.57
CA GLY A 83 -30.52 -3.00 -5.83
C GLY A 83 -29.22 -2.86 -5.06
N SER A 84 -29.25 -2.02 -4.04
CA SER A 84 -28.11 -1.78 -3.15
C SER A 84 -28.53 -1.69 -1.68
N MET A 85 -27.70 -2.25 -0.81
CA MET A 85 -27.76 -2.07 0.63
C MET A 85 -27.21 -0.69 0.97
N LYS A 86 -27.98 0.08 1.76
CA LYS A 86 -27.68 1.47 2.12
C LYS A 86 -27.32 1.67 3.58
N GLN A 87 -27.73 0.76 4.45
CA GLN A 87 -27.49 0.85 5.90
C GLN A 87 -27.21 -0.54 6.47
N ASP A 88 -26.28 -0.58 7.41
CA ASP A 88 -25.99 -1.73 8.24
C ASP A 88 -25.99 -1.31 9.72
N ARG A 89 -26.92 -1.89 10.48
CA ARG A 89 -27.29 -1.46 11.84
C ARG A 89 -27.46 -2.69 12.74
N ALA A 90 -27.47 -2.45 14.05
CA ALA A 90 -27.51 -3.52 15.06
C ALA A 90 -28.70 -4.49 14.94
N THR A 91 -29.80 -4.11 14.29
CA THR A 91 -31.01 -4.94 14.16
C THR A 91 -31.22 -5.50 12.75
N GLY A 92 -30.33 -5.20 11.80
CA GLY A 92 -30.55 -5.57 10.41
C GLY A 92 -29.87 -4.65 9.42
N ILE A 93 -30.07 -5.01 8.15
CA ILE A 93 -29.65 -4.19 7.02
C ILE A 93 -30.87 -3.56 6.33
N TYR A 94 -30.66 -2.41 5.72
CA TYR A 94 -31.65 -1.76 4.86
C TYR A 94 -31.04 -1.48 3.48
N GLY A 95 -31.83 -1.71 2.43
CA GLY A 95 -31.46 -1.43 1.06
C GLY A 95 -32.62 -0.94 0.22
N LYS A 96 -32.30 -0.59 -1.03
CA LYS A 96 -33.25 -0.11 -2.02
C LYS A 96 -33.11 -0.86 -3.34
N LEU A 97 -34.24 -1.27 -3.89
CA LEU A 97 -34.34 -1.84 -5.22
C LEU A 97 -34.10 -0.75 -6.28
N GLY A 98 -33.54 -1.15 -7.42
CA GLY A 98 -33.34 -0.26 -8.58
C GLY A 98 -32.19 0.74 -8.48
N GLU A 99 -31.50 0.81 -7.34
CA GLU A 99 -30.29 1.63 -7.18
C GLU A 99 -29.03 0.77 -7.30
N SER A 100 -28.17 1.07 -8.28
CA SER A 100 -26.87 0.39 -8.43
C SER A 100 -25.88 0.85 -7.36
N PRO A 101 -25.13 -0.06 -6.72
CA PRO A 101 -24.07 0.30 -5.79
C PRO A 101 -22.84 0.85 -6.52
N ARG A 102 -22.08 1.70 -5.85
CA ARG A 102 -20.72 2.08 -6.27
C ARG A 102 -19.72 1.05 -5.79
N MET A 103 -18.84 0.63 -6.69
CA MET A 103 -17.78 -0.34 -6.41
C MET A 103 -16.46 0.14 -7.05
N ILE A 104 -15.32 -0.30 -6.52
CA ILE A 104 -14.02 -0.04 -7.13
C ILE A 104 -13.64 -1.24 -7.99
N PRO A 105 -13.44 -1.08 -9.31
CA PRO A 105 -12.96 -2.15 -10.17
C PRO A 105 -11.48 -2.43 -9.89
N VAL A 106 -11.14 -3.70 -9.79
CA VAL A 106 -9.79 -4.23 -9.57
C VAL A 106 -9.44 -5.16 -10.73
N LYS A 107 -8.31 -4.86 -11.36
CA LYS A 107 -7.77 -5.64 -12.46
C LYS A 107 -6.37 -6.09 -12.12
N VAL A 108 -6.15 -7.39 -12.12
CA VAL A 108 -4.85 -8.01 -11.84
C VAL A 108 -4.43 -8.84 -13.04
N ARG A 109 -3.28 -8.52 -13.64
CA ARG A 109 -2.64 -9.36 -14.65
C ARG A 109 -1.50 -10.10 -13.99
N LEU A 110 -1.51 -11.42 -14.11
CA LEU A 110 -0.52 -12.29 -13.48
C LEU A 110 0.26 -13.05 -14.54
N SER A 111 1.58 -12.88 -14.55
CA SER A 111 2.51 -13.74 -15.27
C SER A 111 3.11 -14.73 -14.28
N THR A 112 2.73 -16.00 -14.40
CA THR A 112 3.15 -17.06 -13.48
C THR A 112 4.58 -17.51 -13.76
N SER A 113 5.19 -18.17 -12.79
CA SER A 113 6.52 -18.79 -12.91
C SER A 113 6.60 -19.82 -14.05
N ARG A 114 5.46 -20.41 -14.41
CA ARG A 114 5.31 -21.41 -15.49
C ARG A 114 5.03 -20.79 -16.85
N GLY A 115 5.11 -19.47 -16.98
CA GLY A 115 4.90 -18.75 -18.23
C GLY A 115 3.42 -18.61 -18.64
N ARG A 116 2.46 -18.91 -17.75
CA ARG A 116 1.04 -18.65 -18.01
C ARG A 116 0.73 -17.19 -17.73
N ARG A 117 -0.21 -16.63 -18.48
CA ARG A 117 -0.78 -15.31 -18.24
C ARG A 117 -2.24 -15.47 -17.85
N GLU A 118 -2.59 -14.95 -16.69
CA GLU A 118 -3.94 -14.95 -16.16
C GLU A 118 -4.39 -13.50 -15.94
N GLU A 119 -5.68 -13.25 -16.10
CA GLU A 119 -6.28 -11.95 -15.83
C GLU A 119 -7.43 -12.16 -14.85
N ILE A 120 -7.37 -11.46 -13.72
CA ILE A 120 -8.35 -11.56 -12.64
C ILE A 120 -9.04 -10.20 -12.54
N LYS A 121 -10.35 -10.21 -12.62
CA LYS A 121 -11.21 -9.02 -12.59
C LYS A 121 -12.26 -9.20 -11.52
N PHE A 122 -12.29 -8.27 -10.58
CA PHE A 122 -13.34 -8.19 -9.59
C PHE A 122 -13.60 -6.75 -9.22
N GLU A 123 -14.73 -6.51 -8.57
CA GLU A 123 -15.08 -5.23 -7.98
C GLU A 123 -15.14 -5.41 -6.47
N THR A 124 -14.65 -4.43 -5.72
CA THR A 124 -14.65 -4.42 -4.26
C THR A 124 -15.53 -3.30 -3.72
N ALA A 125 -16.16 -3.54 -2.57
CA ALA A 125 -16.90 -2.54 -1.80
C ALA A 125 -16.01 -1.33 -1.48
N ILE A 126 -16.64 -0.18 -1.26
CA ILE A 126 -15.97 1.07 -0.86
C ILE A 126 -16.17 1.24 0.65
N ASP A 127 -15.11 0.97 1.41
CA ASP A 127 -15.10 1.06 2.86
C ASP A 127 -13.66 1.15 3.38
N GLU A 128 -13.42 1.93 4.43
CA GLU A 128 -12.06 2.20 4.94
C GLU A 128 -11.32 0.94 5.41
N PHE A 129 -12.05 -0.07 5.88
CA PHE A 129 -11.49 -1.31 6.39
C PHE A 129 -11.61 -2.45 5.36
N LEU A 130 -12.75 -2.58 4.70
CA LEU A 130 -13.01 -3.72 3.81
C LEU A 130 -12.30 -3.60 2.47
N THR A 131 -12.22 -2.41 1.85
CA THR A 131 -11.57 -2.26 0.54
C THR A 131 -10.11 -2.76 0.57
N PRO A 132 -9.24 -2.31 1.51
CA PRO A 132 -7.87 -2.78 1.56
C PRO A 132 -7.76 -4.28 1.88
N LEU A 133 -8.61 -4.79 2.78
CA LEU A 133 -8.63 -6.20 3.18
C LEU A 133 -9.01 -7.10 2.00
N ILE A 134 -10.07 -6.77 1.27
CA ILE A 134 -10.56 -7.55 0.12
C ILE A 134 -9.51 -7.57 -0.99
N VAL A 135 -8.90 -6.42 -1.30
CA VAL A 135 -7.83 -6.35 -2.30
C VAL A 135 -6.63 -7.19 -1.88
N ASN A 136 -6.26 -7.14 -0.60
CA ASN A 136 -5.16 -7.95 -0.07
C ASN A 136 -5.45 -9.45 -0.17
N VAL A 137 -6.59 -9.91 0.34
CA VAL A 137 -6.98 -11.32 0.31
C VAL A 137 -7.17 -11.80 -1.12
N GLY A 138 -7.85 -11.01 -1.97
CA GLY A 138 -8.06 -11.35 -3.38
C GLY A 138 -6.75 -11.52 -4.14
N LEU A 139 -5.78 -10.63 -3.94
CA LEU A 139 -4.46 -10.74 -4.55
C LEU A 139 -3.66 -11.92 -3.99
N GLN A 140 -3.74 -12.18 -2.68
CA GLN A 140 -3.05 -13.30 -2.07
C GLN A 140 -3.60 -14.64 -2.57
N SER A 141 -4.93 -14.79 -2.63
CA SER A 141 -5.60 -15.97 -3.17
C SER A 141 -5.30 -16.14 -4.67
N ALA A 142 -5.28 -15.06 -5.44
CA ALA A 142 -4.90 -15.08 -6.86
C ALA A 142 -3.49 -15.65 -7.08
N ILE A 143 -2.51 -15.19 -6.30
CA ILE A 143 -1.14 -15.68 -6.35
C ILE A 143 -1.10 -17.17 -5.96
N GLN A 144 -1.71 -17.52 -4.83
CA GLN A 144 -1.71 -18.89 -4.31
C GLN A 144 -2.44 -19.91 -5.20
N ALA A 145 -3.48 -19.49 -5.93
CA ALA A 145 -4.21 -20.36 -6.84
C ALA A 145 -3.37 -20.74 -8.09
N GLN A 146 -2.42 -19.89 -8.47
CA GLN A 146 -1.65 -20.02 -9.71
C GLN A 146 -0.22 -20.50 -9.49
N GLU A 147 0.30 -20.35 -8.28
CA GLU A 147 1.64 -20.73 -7.88
C GLU A 147 1.64 -21.87 -6.87
N ARG A 148 2.83 -22.40 -6.59
CA ARG A 148 3.00 -23.38 -5.52
C ARG A 148 2.77 -22.71 -4.17
N GLY A 149 1.94 -23.32 -3.32
CA GLY A 149 1.58 -22.76 -2.00
C GLY A 149 2.71 -22.71 -0.97
N ILE A 150 3.85 -23.37 -1.24
CA ILE A 150 5.03 -23.40 -0.35
C ILE A 150 6.28 -23.24 -1.21
N GLY A 151 7.21 -22.41 -0.78
CA GLY A 151 8.54 -22.25 -1.38
C GLY A 151 8.92 -20.80 -1.60
N GLU A 152 10.20 -20.60 -1.87
CA GLU A 152 10.76 -19.28 -2.20
C GLU A 152 10.29 -18.83 -3.58
N MET A 153 9.83 -17.59 -3.69
CA MET A 153 9.50 -16.95 -4.95
C MET A 153 9.91 -15.48 -4.91
N ALA A 154 10.11 -14.89 -6.09
CA ALA A 154 10.21 -13.46 -6.26
C ALA A 154 9.02 -12.96 -7.07
N ILE A 155 8.47 -11.81 -6.67
CA ILE A 155 7.33 -11.17 -7.29
C ILE A 155 7.69 -9.72 -7.58
N GLU A 156 7.62 -9.35 -8.84
CA GLU A 156 7.66 -7.97 -9.30
C GLU A 156 6.24 -7.47 -9.51
N ILE A 157 5.94 -6.31 -8.96
CA ILE A 157 4.60 -5.72 -8.94
C ILE A 157 4.73 -4.31 -9.48
N SER A 158 3.94 -4.02 -10.50
CA SER A 158 3.76 -2.67 -11.01
C SER A 158 2.28 -2.38 -11.18
N GLY A 159 1.90 -1.11 -11.13
CA GLY A 159 0.51 -0.74 -11.32
C GLY A 159 0.17 0.60 -10.69
N GLU A 160 -1.12 0.83 -10.51
CA GLU A 160 -1.61 2.08 -9.98
C GLU A 160 -2.99 1.95 -9.32
N ILE A 161 -3.27 2.89 -8.43
CA ILE A 161 -4.60 3.19 -7.90
C ILE A 161 -5.01 4.52 -8.52
N ALA A 162 -6.01 4.48 -9.41
CA ALA A 162 -6.46 5.64 -10.15
C ALA A 162 -7.44 6.46 -9.30
N ILE A 163 -7.16 7.75 -9.12
CA ILE A 163 -7.97 8.68 -8.32
C ILE A 163 -8.53 9.76 -9.25
N LYS A 164 -9.84 9.99 -9.19
CA LYS A 164 -10.52 10.92 -10.09
C LYS A 164 -10.07 12.35 -9.79
N GLY A 165 -9.59 13.06 -10.81
CA GLY A 165 -9.16 14.46 -10.70
C GLY A 165 -7.76 14.65 -10.12
N GLU A 166 -7.04 13.56 -9.84
CA GLU A 166 -5.74 13.57 -9.17
C GLU A 166 -4.73 12.71 -9.94
N GLN A 167 -3.46 12.78 -9.55
CA GLN A 167 -2.48 11.79 -10.02
C GLN A 167 -2.80 10.40 -9.46
N SER A 168 -2.49 9.35 -10.23
CA SER A 168 -2.57 7.99 -9.70
C SER A 168 -1.52 7.77 -8.60
N VAL A 169 -1.88 6.99 -7.59
CA VAL A 169 -0.88 6.40 -6.69
C VAL A 169 -0.17 5.27 -7.43
N ARG A 170 1.14 5.37 -7.57
CA ARG A 170 1.96 4.41 -8.30
C ARG A 170 2.37 3.28 -7.38
N ILE A 171 2.22 2.05 -7.87
CA ILE A 171 2.68 0.85 -7.19
C ILE A 171 3.85 0.32 -8.02
N ASN A 172 5.02 0.24 -7.39
CA ASN A 172 6.19 -0.39 -8.00
C ASN A 172 7.03 -1.01 -6.88
N ARG A 173 7.04 -2.33 -6.80
CA ARG A 173 7.66 -3.05 -5.70
C ARG A 173 8.12 -4.41 -6.15
N ARG A 174 9.28 -4.82 -5.65
CA ARG A 174 9.79 -6.19 -5.78
C ARG A 174 9.87 -6.81 -4.40
N VAL A 175 9.44 -8.06 -4.29
CA VAL A 175 9.49 -8.83 -3.05
C VAL A 175 10.02 -10.23 -3.34
N SER A 176 10.73 -10.81 -2.40
CA SER A 176 11.29 -12.16 -2.52
C SER A 176 11.30 -12.79 -1.14
N GLY A 177 11.16 -14.11 -1.07
CA GLY A 177 11.06 -14.83 0.20
C GLY A 177 9.90 -15.83 0.22
N ALA A 178 9.87 -16.70 1.23
CA ALA A 178 8.69 -17.51 1.55
C ALA A 178 7.41 -16.70 1.78
N SER A 179 7.53 -15.45 2.24
CA SER A 179 6.39 -14.53 2.47
C SER A 179 6.12 -13.58 1.30
N ALA A 180 6.72 -13.80 0.12
CA ALA A 180 6.61 -12.89 -1.02
C ALA A 180 5.15 -12.64 -1.44
N ALA A 181 4.29 -13.66 -1.46
CA ALA A 181 2.87 -13.49 -1.80
C ALA A 181 2.13 -12.52 -0.85
N ALA A 182 2.39 -12.62 0.46
CA ALA A 182 1.79 -11.73 1.46
C ALA A 182 2.33 -10.29 1.33
N LEU A 183 3.66 -10.15 1.18
CA LEU A 183 4.31 -8.85 0.99
C LEU A 183 3.94 -8.18 -0.35
N ALA A 184 3.63 -8.98 -1.37
CA ALA A 184 3.15 -8.49 -2.64
C ALA A 184 1.72 -7.97 -2.52
N SER A 185 0.87 -8.74 -1.84
CA SER A 185 -0.53 -8.40 -1.63
C SER A 185 -0.69 -7.13 -0.80
N SER A 186 0.25 -6.85 0.12
CA SER A 186 0.22 -5.61 0.92
C SER A 186 0.65 -4.35 0.14
N ALA A 187 1.31 -4.51 -1.02
CA ALA A 187 1.83 -3.38 -1.80
C ALA A 187 0.72 -2.43 -2.30
N ALA A 188 -0.46 -2.97 -2.63
CA ALA A 188 -1.64 -2.19 -2.98
C ALA A 188 -2.50 -1.85 -1.75
N ALA A 189 -2.59 -2.77 -0.79
CA ALA A 189 -3.46 -2.62 0.37
C ALA A 189 -3.02 -1.50 1.32
N ILE A 190 -1.72 -1.32 1.55
CA ILE A 190 -1.21 -0.28 2.45
C ILE A 190 -1.57 1.12 1.93
N PRO A 191 -1.25 1.50 0.66
CA PRO A 191 -1.69 2.78 0.10
C PRO A 191 -3.21 2.96 0.12
N LEU A 192 -3.99 1.91 -0.18
CA LEU A 192 -5.46 1.97 -0.10
C LEU A 192 -5.94 2.30 1.31
N ALA A 193 -5.39 1.64 2.32
CA ALA A 193 -5.72 1.90 3.72
C ALA A 193 -5.35 3.34 4.11
N THR A 194 -4.19 3.83 3.66
CA THR A 194 -3.78 5.23 3.90
C THR A 194 -4.74 6.23 3.24
N LEU A 195 -5.12 6.00 1.98
CA LEU A 195 -6.06 6.86 1.25
C LEU A 195 -7.43 6.89 1.92
N LEU A 196 -8.03 5.72 2.17
CA LEU A 196 -9.40 5.64 2.67
C LEU A 196 -9.51 6.11 4.13
N ARG A 197 -8.51 5.83 4.97
CA ARG A 197 -8.48 6.30 6.36
C ARG A 197 -8.30 7.82 6.48
N ALA A 198 -7.72 8.47 5.47
CA ALA A 198 -7.66 9.93 5.45
C ALA A 198 -9.05 10.57 5.31
N ASN A 199 -10.02 9.82 4.77
CA ASN A 199 -11.44 10.16 4.73
C ASN A 199 -11.74 11.58 4.21
N PHE A 200 -11.05 11.99 3.13
CA PHE A 200 -11.35 13.23 2.42
C PHE A 200 -12.64 13.06 1.59
N ASP A 201 -13.59 13.99 1.71
CA ASP A 201 -14.88 13.93 0.98
C ASP A 201 -14.71 13.88 -0.54
N GLU A 202 -13.66 14.51 -1.06
CA GLU A 202 -13.34 14.58 -2.49
C GLU A 202 -12.60 13.33 -3.03
N LEU A 203 -12.15 12.43 -2.14
CA LEU A 203 -11.44 11.22 -2.54
C LEU A 203 -12.37 10.26 -3.30
N SER A 204 -12.06 10.04 -4.57
CA SER A 204 -12.78 9.09 -5.42
C SER A 204 -11.81 8.16 -6.14
N ILE A 205 -11.68 6.94 -5.61
CA ILE A 205 -10.92 5.87 -6.26
C ILE A 205 -11.76 5.33 -7.42
N SER A 206 -11.22 5.41 -8.64
CA SER A 206 -11.90 5.01 -9.88
C SER A 206 -11.52 3.60 -10.34
N GLY A 207 -10.39 3.06 -9.87
CA GLY A 207 -9.98 1.70 -10.18
C GLY A 207 -8.58 1.37 -9.66
N ILE A 208 -8.27 0.08 -9.64
CA ILE A 208 -6.98 -0.47 -9.25
C ILE A 208 -6.51 -1.39 -10.38
N SER A 209 -5.31 -1.15 -10.90
CA SER A 209 -4.70 -1.97 -11.94
C SER A 209 -3.32 -2.43 -11.50
N LEU A 210 -3.10 -3.74 -11.49
CA LEU A 210 -1.85 -4.36 -11.04
C LEU A 210 -1.36 -5.36 -12.08
N ASP A 211 -0.07 -5.34 -12.35
CA ASP A 211 0.67 -6.30 -13.17
C ASP A 211 1.71 -6.98 -12.27
N LEU A 212 1.60 -8.30 -12.14
CA LEU A 212 2.48 -9.14 -11.34
C LEU A 212 3.27 -10.10 -12.22
N ALA A 213 4.58 -10.17 -12.00
CA ALA A 213 5.46 -11.16 -12.61
C ALA A 213 6.11 -12.00 -11.52
N ILE A 214 5.90 -13.32 -11.57
CA ILE A 214 6.38 -14.26 -10.56
C ILE A 214 7.51 -15.13 -11.14
N THR A 215 8.57 -15.30 -10.37
CA THR A 215 9.66 -16.23 -10.68
C THR A 215 9.98 -17.14 -9.49
N GLU A 216 10.30 -18.41 -9.76
CA GLU A 216 10.77 -19.37 -8.76
C GLU A 216 12.26 -19.14 -8.45
N SER A 217 12.54 -18.04 -7.74
CA SER A 217 13.90 -17.72 -7.32
C SER A 217 13.88 -16.91 -6.03
N ASN A 218 14.77 -17.21 -5.09
CA ASN A 218 15.08 -16.30 -4.01
C ASN A 218 16.20 -15.36 -4.45
N LYS A 219 15.87 -14.07 -4.59
CA LYS A 219 16.82 -13.05 -4.99
C LYS A 219 16.93 -12.00 -3.88
N THR A 220 17.25 -12.43 -2.66
CA THR A 220 17.50 -11.53 -1.52
C THR A 220 18.97 -11.52 -1.12
N ALA A 221 19.44 -10.36 -0.64
CA ALA A 221 20.73 -10.20 0.01
C ALA A 221 20.65 -9.12 1.10
N VAL A 222 21.56 -9.17 2.07
CA VAL A 222 21.66 -8.17 3.15
C VAL A 222 23.00 -7.46 3.06
N ILE A 223 23.01 -6.13 3.24
CA ILE A 223 24.26 -5.36 3.29
C ILE A 223 25.05 -5.78 4.53
N GLU A 224 26.28 -6.26 4.33
CA GLU A 224 27.19 -6.61 5.43
C GLU A 224 28.12 -5.46 5.80
N ARG A 225 28.71 -4.81 4.79
CA ARG A 225 29.67 -3.74 4.98
C ARG A 225 29.79 -2.87 3.73
N ILE A 226 30.27 -1.64 3.92
CA ILE A 226 30.70 -0.74 2.86
C ILE A 226 32.18 -0.44 3.08
N VAL A 227 32.94 -0.34 2.00
CA VAL A 227 34.34 0.09 2.01
C VAL A 227 34.48 1.29 1.06
N LEU A 228 35.18 2.33 1.51
CA LEU A 228 35.52 3.48 0.68
C LEU A 228 36.98 3.39 0.26
N ASP A 229 37.29 3.90 -0.93
CA ASP A 229 38.66 4.09 -1.39
C ASP A 229 39.40 5.17 -0.59
N GLN A 230 38.69 6.22 -0.15
CA GLN A 230 39.21 7.30 0.68
C GLN A 230 38.18 7.82 1.69
N THR A 231 38.66 8.26 2.85
CA THR A 231 37.83 8.84 3.93
C THR A 231 38.02 10.35 4.09
N GLN A 232 38.96 10.95 3.35
CA GLN A 232 39.15 12.40 3.25
C GLN A 232 38.99 12.79 1.78
N ILE A 233 38.14 13.77 1.50
CA ILE A 233 37.78 14.16 0.12
C ILE A 233 37.48 15.65 0.04
N ARG A 234 37.71 16.29 -1.11
CA ARG A 234 37.28 17.67 -1.33
C ARG A 234 35.88 17.74 -1.94
N ALA A 235 35.19 18.86 -1.70
CA ALA A 235 33.94 19.16 -2.37
C ALA A 235 34.11 19.14 -3.91
N GLY A 236 33.23 18.45 -4.62
CA GLY A 236 33.30 18.24 -6.07
C GLY A 236 34.08 17.00 -6.52
N GLU A 237 34.82 16.33 -5.63
CA GLU A 237 35.50 15.07 -5.94
C GLU A 237 34.55 13.87 -5.83
N THR A 238 34.97 12.73 -6.38
CA THR A 238 34.21 11.47 -6.35
C THR A 238 34.86 10.49 -5.40
N VAL A 239 34.04 9.82 -4.58
CA VAL A 239 34.43 8.70 -3.72
C VAL A 239 33.91 7.41 -4.33
N GLU A 240 34.74 6.37 -4.35
CA GLU A 240 34.33 5.04 -4.77
C GLU A 240 33.94 4.20 -3.55
N ALA A 241 32.70 3.69 -3.56
CA ALA A 241 32.16 2.84 -2.51
C ALA A 241 31.96 1.40 -3.01
N LEU A 242 32.55 0.43 -2.32
CA LEU A 242 32.30 -0.99 -2.50
C LEU A 242 31.29 -1.48 -1.46
N ILE A 243 30.12 -1.92 -1.94
CA ILE A 243 29.05 -2.48 -1.12
C ILE A 243 29.17 -3.99 -1.14
N TYR A 244 29.41 -4.60 0.01
CA TYR A 244 29.39 -6.06 0.18
C TYR A 244 28.05 -6.49 0.74
N SER A 245 27.37 -7.38 0.01
CA SER A 245 26.08 -7.94 0.43
C SER A 245 26.14 -9.46 0.46
N ARG A 246 25.48 -10.10 1.42
CA ARG A 246 25.41 -11.57 1.52
C ARG A 246 24.01 -12.06 1.17
N THR A 247 23.94 -12.97 0.22
CA THR A 247 22.70 -13.69 -0.11
C THR A 247 22.34 -14.69 0.99
N GLN A 248 21.09 -15.13 1.05
CA GLN A 248 20.68 -16.18 1.99
C GLN A 248 21.47 -17.50 1.81
N ALA A 249 21.94 -17.78 0.59
CA ALA A 249 22.78 -18.94 0.29
C ALA A 249 24.26 -18.76 0.72
N GLY A 250 24.61 -17.64 1.36
CA GLY A 250 25.95 -17.36 1.88
C GLY A 250 26.92 -16.75 0.86
N ARG A 251 26.54 -16.66 -0.42
CA ARG A 251 27.35 -15.99 -1.46
C ARG A 251 27.46 -14.50 -1.16
N VAL A 252 28.69 -13.99 -1.22
CA VAL A 252 28.99 -12.55 -1.13
C VAL A 252 28.91 -11.94 -2.53
N MET A 253 28.22 -10.81 -2.63
CA MET A 253 28.10 -9.98 -3.81
C MET A 253 28.81 -8.66 -3.54
N GLU A 254 29.41 -8.10 -4.59
CA GLU A 254 30.11 -6.82 -4.56
C GLU A 254 29.49 -5.89 -5.60
N GLN A 255 29.24 -4.64 -5.20
CA GLN A 255 28.76 -3.58 -6.08
C GLN A 255 29.60 -2.32 -5.85
N ALA A 256 30.28 -1.87 -6.89
CA ALA A 256 30.99 -0.58 -6.90
C ALA A 256 30.02 0.55 -7.26
N VAL A 257 30.16 1.67 -6.57
CA VAL A 257 29.36 2.88 -6.79
C VAL A 257 30.24 4.12 -6.66
N SER A 258 30.26 4.92 -7.71
CA SER A 258 30.89 6.24 -7.74
C SER A 258 29.92 7.29 -7.21
N LEU A 259 30.31 8.03 -6.17
CA LEU A 259 29.50 9.07 -5.55
C LEU A 259 30.24 10.41 -5.60
N THR A 260 29.68 11.40 -6.30
CA THR A 260 30.26 12.75 -6.34
C THR A 260 29.77 13.57 -5.15
N ILE A 261 30.70 14.12 -4.37
CA ILE A 261 30.39 15.08 -3.31
C ILE A 261 30.04 16.43 -3.95
N PRO A 262 28.89 17.04 -3.67
CA PRO A 262 28.53 18.34 -4.23
C PRO A 262 29.60 19.42 -3.97
N LYS A 263 29.75 20.37 -4.90
CA LYS A 263 30.79 21.43 -4.83
C LYS A 263 30.53 22.45 -3.71
N ASP A 264 29.28 22.55 -3.28
CA ASP A 264 28.81 23.44 -2.23
C ASP A 264 28.83 22.79 -0.83
N THR A 265 29.27 21.52 -0.73
CA THR A 265 29.43 20.83 0.56
C THR A 265 30.48 21.53 1.42
N PRO A 266 30.12 22.07 2.60
CA PRO A 266 31.10 22.71 3.48
C PRO A 266 32.08 21.70 4.09
N ALA A 267 33.28 22.17 4.44
CA ALA A 267 34.27 21.37 5.14
C ALA A 267 33.76 20.83 6.50
N GLY A 268 34.24 19.64 6.86
CA GLY A 268 33.90 18.92 8.08
C GLY A 268 33.33 17.53 7.82
N THR A 269 32.93 16.85 8.90
CA THR A 269 32.44 15.47 8.84
C THR A 269 31.03 15.39 8.25
N ILE A 270 30.86 14.56 7.23
CA ILE A 270 29.58 14.13 6.67
C ILE A 270 29.40 12.62 6.88
N ALA A 271 28.17 12.15 6.87
CA ALA A 271 27.83 10.74 6.91
C ALA A 271 27.36 10.28 5.52
N LEU A 272 27.95 9.20 5.02
CA LEU A 272 27.42 8.46 3.88
C LEU A 272 26.68 7.23 4.41
N MET A 273 25.37 7.20 4.23
CA MET A 273 24.54 6.03 4.45
C MET A 273 24.23 5.37 3.12
N ILE A 274 24.48 4.07 2.99
CA ILE A 274 23.92 3.27 1.90
C ILE A 274 22.95 2.28 2.52
N GLY A 275 21.70 2.34 2.08
CA GLY A 275 20.66 1.46 2.59
C GLY A 275 19.47 1.35 1.67
N ASP A 276 18.60 0.38 1.96
CA ASP A 276 17.35 0.24 1.22
C ASP A 276 16.37 1.37 1.54
N GLY A 277 15.35 1.53 0.68
CA GLY A 277 14.36 2.60 0.81
C GLY A 277 13.66 2.63 2.17
N THR A 278 13.51 1.51 2.87
CA THR A 278 12.91 1.45 4.22
C THR A 278 13.81 2.14 5.24
N GLU A 279 15.12 1.90 5.19
CA GLU A 279 16.08 2.51 6.10
C GLU A 279 16.25 4.01 5.82
N ILE A 280 16.28 4.40 4.54
CA ILE A 280 16.31 5.83 4.17
C ILE A 280 15.02 6.54 4.58
N GLN A 281 13.86 5.88 4.46
CA GLN A 281 12.59 6.47 4.87
C GLN A 281 12.57 6.80 6.37
N LYS A 282 13.33 6.10 7.22
CA LYS A 282 13.43 6.37 8.67
C LYS A 282 14.08 7.71 9.01
N ILE A 283 15.01 8.16 8.18
CA ILE A 283 15.73 9.43 8.39
C ILE A 283 15.14 10.59 7.58
N ALA A 284 14.20 10.32 6.66
CA ALA A 284 13.55 11.34 5.86
C ALA A 284 12.62 12.23 6.72
N ALA A 285 12.77 13.55 6.59
CA ALA A 285 11.94 14.56 7.25
C ALA A 285 10.43 14.42 6.97
N VAL A 286 10.09 13.81 5.83
CA VAL A 286 8.72 13.58 5.34
C VAL A 286 7.83 12.83 6.34
N GLN A 287 8.39 12.06 7.28
CA GLN A 287 7.61 11.41 8.34
C GLN A 287 6.83 12.36 9.25
N GLN A 288 7.13 13.66 9.21
CA GLN A 288 6.55 14.66 10.09
C GLN A 288 5.39 15.46 9.45
N PHE A 289 5.05 15.17 8.19
CA PHE A 289 4.01 15.87 7.44
C PHE A 289 2.64 15.18 7.57
N THR A 290 1.59 15.98 7.75
CA THR A 290 0.19 15.54 7.73
C THR A 290 -0.51 16.18 6.53
N PRO A 291 -0.84 15.40 5.48
CA PRO A 291 -1.52 15.91 4.29
C PRO A 291 -2.86 16.57 4.63
N ARG A 292 -3.17 17.65 3.92
CA ARG A 292 -4.41 18.43 4.10
C ARG A 292 -5.37 18.35 2.92
N SER A 293 -4.92 17.77 1.80
CA SER A 293 -5.72 17.53 0.61
C SER A 293 -5.41 16.16 0.01
N VAL A 294 -6.26 15.69 -0.90
CA VAL A 294 -6.00 14.45 -1.65
C VAL A 294 -4.73 14.59 -2.48
N THR A 295 -4.51 15.73 -3.14
CA THR A 295 -3.28 15.98 -3.92
C THR A 295 -2.02 15.82 -3.06
N GLU A 296 -1.99 16.42 -1.87
CA GLU A 296 -0.85 16.31 -0.95
C GLU A 296 -0.65 14.88 -0.45
N LEU A 297 -1.75 14.15 -0.21
CA LEU A 297 -1.69 12.76 0.25
C LEU A 297 -1.16 11.83 -0.84
N VAL A 298 -1.63 12.00 -2.08
CA VAL A 298 -1.15 11.24 -3.25
C VAL A 298 0.33 11.52 -3.49
N ALA A 299 0.73 12.79 -3.43
CA ALA A 299 2.14 13.19 -3.56
C ALA A 299 3.00 12.57 -2.45
N LEU A 300 2.51 12.57 -1.20
CA LEU A 300 3.17 11.94 -0.07
C LEU A 300 3.36 10.44 -0.30
N ILE A 301 2.31 9.70 -0.67
CA ILE A 301 2.38 8.26 -0.92
C ILE A 301 3.36 7.96 -2.07
N ASN A 302 3.30 8.74 -3.16
CA ASN A 302 4.20 8.58 -4.30
C ASN A 302 5.65 8.98 -4.00
N SER A 303 5.91 9.76 -2.94
CA SER A 303 7.26 10.15 -2.51
C SER A 303 7.98 9.07 -1.70
N VAL A 304 7.24 8.07 -1.19
CA VAL A 304 7.81 6.99 -0.39
C VAL A 304 8.87 6.25 -1.19
N ARG A 305 10.03 6.04 -0.58
CA ARG A 305 11.15 5.36 -1.25
C ARG A 305 10.83 3.90 -1.48
N ARG A 306 11.25 3.41 -2.65
CA ARG A 306 11.15 2.01 -3.03
C ARG A 306 12.00 1.15 -2.12
N ALA A 307 11.37 0.29 -1.33
CA ALA A 307 12.05 -0.61 -0.40
C ALA A 307 12.98 -1.63 -1.09
N ASP A 308 12.80 -1.87 -2.39
CA ASP A 308 13.60 -2.81 -3.18
C ASP A 308 14.82 -2.17 -3.88
N ARG A 309 15.07 -0.88 -3.63
CA ARG A 309 16.23 -0.16 -4.16
C ARG A 309 17.14 0.31 -3.04
N LEU A 310 18.43 0.26 -3.32
CA LEU A 310 19.45 0.92 -2.51
C LEU A 310 19.56 2.39 -2.90
N PHE A 311 19.84 3.21 -1.89
CA PHE A 311 20.08 4.63 -2.00
C PHE A 311 21.38 4.97 -1.28
N ALA A 312 22.15 5.88 -1.85
CA ALA A 312 23.26 6.53 -1.17
C ALA A 312 22.81 7.92 -0.70
N VAL A 313 22.88 8.16 0.60
CA VAL A 313 22.48 9.42 1.23
C VAL A 313 23.68 10.03 1.92
N LEU A 314 24.06 11.21 1.45
CA LEU A 314 25.01 12.08 2.13
C LEU A 314 24.24 13.01 3.05
N SER A 315 24.57 12.99 4.34
CA SER A 315 23.94 13.86 5.32
C SER A 315 24.97 14.47 6.26
N ARG A 316 24.59 15.57 6.90
CA ARG A 316 25.37 16.18 7.97
C ARG A 316 24.47 16.49 9.15
N ASN A 317 25.06 16.53 10.34
CA ASN A 317 24.36 17.12 11.48
C ASN A 317 24.17 18.61 11.22
N SER A 318 22.95 19.09 11.41
CA SER A 318 22.60 20.50 11.28
C SER A 318 21.74 20.93 12.47
N ASN A 319 21.85 22.22 12.83
CA ASN A 319 20.91 22.86 13.74
C ASN A 319 19.83 23.53 12.89
N GLY A 320 18.88 22.73 12.37
CA GLY A 320 17.81 23.19 11.49
C GLY A 320 16.41 22.98 12.07
N ALA A 321 15.39 23.39 11.32
CA ALA A 321 13.99 23.04 11.63
C ALA A 321 13.22 22.69 10.35
N ILE A 322 12.15 21.93 10.51
CA ILE A 322 11.17 21.61 9.46
C ILE A 322 9.93 22.48 9.71
N VAL A 323 9.47 23.19 8.68
CA VAL A 323 8.26 24.02 8.70
C VAL A 323 7.37 23.62 7.52
N GLY A 324 6.23 22.98 7.80
CA GLY A 324 5.37 22.43 6.73
C GLY A 324 6.05 21.31 5.94
N VAL A 325 6.20 21.50 4.62
CA VAL A 325 6.92 20.58 3.71
C VAL A 325 8.37 20.99 3.43
N SER A 326 8.82 22.12 3.99
CA SER A 326 10.12 22.70 3.67
C SER A 326 11.12 22.51 4.80
N GLU A 327 12.30 22.03 4.41
CA GLU A 327 13.48 21.93 5.27
C GLU A 327 14.17 23.28 5.36
N MET A 328 14.38 23.80 6.59
CA MET A 328 15.13 25.02 6.86
C MET A 328 16.44 24.68 7.57
N PRO A 329 17.51 24.39 6.81
CA PRO A 329 18.81 24.07 7.39
C PRO A 329 19.52 25.31 7.95
N ASN A 330 20.40 25.09 8.93
CA ASN A 330 21.31 26.11 9.50
C ASN A 330 20.62 27.35 10.10
N LEU A 331 19.55 27.15 10.87
CA LEU A 331 18.87 28.25 11.54
C LEU A 331 19.73 28.80 12.68
N PRO A 332 19.77 30.13 12.88
CA PRO A 332 20.44 30.72 14.04
C PRO A 332 19.85 30.17 15.34
N PRO A 333 20.67 29.93 16.39
CA PRO A 333 20.18 29.39 17.67
C PRO A 333 19.04 30.21 18.29
N SER A 334 19.02 31.52 18.08
CA SER A 334 17.95 32.43 18.54
C SER A 334 16.60 32.19 17.84
N VAL A 335 16.62 31.80 16.56
CA VAL A 335 15.41 31.45 15.79
C VAL A 335 14.89 30.07 16.23
N LEU A 336 15.78 29.10 16.43
CA LEU A 336 15.39 27.79 16.97
C LEU A 336 14.77 27.88 18.37
N ALA A 337 15.32 28.74 19.24
CA ALA A 337 14.81 28.94 20.60
C ALA A 337 13.42 29.57 20.63
N THR A 338 13.09 30.42 19.65
CA THR A 338 11.75 31.03 19.54
C THR A 338 10.74 30.07 18.93
N MET A 339 11.14 29.25 17.96
CA MET A 339 10.29 28.22 17.34
C MET A 339 9.96 27.06 18.31
N ASN A 340 10.90 26.69 19.18
CA ASN A 340 10.71 25.68 20.23
C ASN A 340 10.13 26.28 21.54
N SER A 341 9.62 27.51 21.52
CA SER A 341 9.10 28.16 22.73
C SER A 341 7.77 27.55 23.18
N VAL A 342 7.54 27.50 24.49
CA VAL A 342 6.30 27.00 25.14
C VAL A 342 5.04 27.75 24.66
N ARG A 343 5.19 28.89 23.98
CA ARG A 343 4.09 29.72 23.45
C ARG A 343 3.67 29.40 22.01
N SER A 344 4.42 28.56 21.28
CA SER A 344 4.06 28.11 19.93
C SER A 344 4.18 26.59 19.82
N VAL A 345 3.05 25.89 19.88
CA VAL A 345 2.99 24.43 19.71
C VAL A 345 2.50 24.12 18.29
N GLY A 346 3.29 23.38 17.51
CA GLY A 346 2.83 22.70 16.30
C GLY A 346 3.29 23.24 14.94
N SER A 347 4.05 24.34 14.87
CA SER A 347 4.46 24.93 13.58
C SER A 347 5.84 24.49 13.06
N ALA A 348 6.75 24.11 13.96
CA ALA A 348 8.11 23.73 13.57
C ALA A 348 8.68 22.62 14.45
N LYS A 349 9.46 21.72 13.85
CA LYS A 349 10.17 20.64 14.55
C LYS A 349 11.67 20.75 14.30
N ALA A 350 12.48 20.52 15.34
CA ALA A 350 13.93 20.51 15.20
C ALA A 350 14.38 19.40 14.23
N MET A 351 15.30 19.75 13.33
CA MET A 351 15.94 18.85 12.38
C MET A 351 17.33 18.50 12.91
N SER A 352 17.64 17.21 13.03
CA SER A 352 18.94 16.72 13.50
C SER A 352 19.90 16.39 12.37
N GLN A 353 19.39 16.01 11.20
CA GLN A 353 20.18 15.65 10.03
C GLN A 353 19.66 16.40 8.81
N GLN A 354 20.56 17.08 8.11
CA GLN A 354 20.30 17.68 6.81
C GLN A 354 20.82 16.72 5.74
N ILE A 355 19.95 16.34 4.80
CA ILE A 355 20.34 15.59 3.61
C ILE A 355 21.03 16.57 2.64
N ILE A 356 22.28 16.26 2.28
CA ILE A 356 23.07 17.00 1.29
C ILE A 356 22.71 16.49 -0.12
N THR A 357 22.65 15.17 -0.28
CA THR A 357 22.34 14.52 -1.55
C THR A 357 21.78 13.14 -1.29
N GLU A 358 20.82 12.75 -2.11
CA GLU A 358 20.28 11.40 -2.16
C GLU A 358 20.35 10.89 -3.61
N THR A 359 20.98 9.73 -3.79
CA THR A 359 21.14 9.11 -5.11
C THR A 359 20.58 7.69 -5.07
N ALA A 360 19.57 7.41 -5.90
CA ALA A 360 19.11 6.04 -6.10
C ALA A 360 20.16 5.24 -6.88
N LEU A 361 20.56 4.09 -6.35
CA LEU A 361 21.55 3.22 -6.99
C LEU A 361 20.91 2.38 -8.09
N ALA A 362 21.74 1.89 -9.01
CA ALA A 362 21.29 0.97 -10.05
C ALA A 362 20.65 -0.27 -9.43
N ALA A 363 19.55 -0.74 -10.06
CA ALA A 363 18.85 -1.92 -9.60
C ALA A 363 19.75 -3.15 -9.73
N ASN A 364 19.86 -3.92 -8.65
CA ASN A 364 20.52 -5.22 -8.67
C ASN A 364 19.54 -6.31 -9.08
N ASP A 365 20.09 -7.41 -9.60
CA ASP A 365 19.29 -8.64 -9.76
C ASP A 365 18.78 -9.16 -8.41
N HIS A 366 19.41 -8.82 -7.29
CA HIS A 366 18.94 -9.14 -5.94
C HIS A 366 18.29 -7.93 -5.27
N ILE A 367 17.24 -8.17 -4.49
CA ILE A 367 16.68 -7.24 -3.51
C ILE A 367 17.66 -7.19 -2.34
N VAL A 368 18.39 -6.09 -2.22
CA VAL A 368 19.35 -5.88 -1.14
C VAL A 368 18.69 -5.06 -0.03
N THR A 369 18.73 -5.56 1.21
CA THR A 369 18.13 -4.92 2.38
C THR A 369 19.16 -4.57 3.45
N GLY A 370 18.79 -3.66 4.35
CA GLY A 370 19.62 -3.17 5.44
C GLY A 370 20.31 -1.86 5.08
N SER A 371 21.17 -1.41 5.98
CA SER A 371 21.93 -0.18 5.79
C SER A 371 23.28 -0.24 6.49
N GLN A 372 24.25 0.50 5.97
CA GLN A 372 25.51 0.78 6.62
C GLN A 372 25.82 2.27 6.47
N THR A 373 26.46 2.84 7.50
CA THR A 373 26.81 4.27 7.54
C THR A 373 28.29 4.43 7.84
N ILE A 374 28.97 5.28 7.08
CA ILE A 374 30.38 5.59 7.26
C ILE A 374 30.59 7.11 7.27
N ALA A 375 31.51 7.59 8.09
CA ALA A 375 31.88 9.01 8.14
C ALA A 375 32.92 9.32 7.06
N ILE A 376 32.76 10.47 6.41
CA ILE A 376 33.70 11.04 5.43
C ILE A 376 34.07 12.44 5.89
N GLU A 377 35.35 12.78 5.87
CA GLU A 377 35.83 14.12 6.22
C GLU A 377 36.01 14.96 4.96
N VAL A 378 35.23 16.04 4.85
CA VAL A 378 35.36 16.99 3.73
C VAL A 378 36.45 18.00 4.06
N VAL A 379 37.56 17.93 3.32
CA VAL A 379 38.72 18.82 3.50
C VAL A 379 38.67 19.99 2.51
N ARG A 380 39.42 21.05 2.84
CA ARG A 380 39.50 22.26 2.01
C ARG A 380 40.37 22.08 0.76
#